data_AF-A0A2V7HIC4-F1
#
_entry.id   AF-A0A2V7HIC4-F1
#
_cell.length_a   1.000
_cell.length_b   1.000
_cell.length_c   1.000
_cell.angle_alpha   90.00
_cell.angle_beta   90.00
_cell.angle_gamma   90.00
#
_symmetry.space_group_name_H-M   'P 1'
#
loop_
_entity.id
_entity.type
_entity.pdbx_description
1 polymer ?
#
loop_
_entity_poly.entity_id
_entity_poly.type
_entity_poly.pdbx_seq_one_letter_code
_entity_poly.pdbx_strand_id
1 'polypeptide(L)'
;MAHFDLFAAQAMLYFAAVSFAEASQRLKPSDDIAWNGFLGVGDSVLDPLAGESLARLRAITKSRSETGSSDDRQAFVDSIGRAIAPRNIAGLADPARGNLYPVDFDALIEGHALLGMNRDRLIEALPSLRGMTPQPSFA
;
A
#
# COMPACT_ATOMS: atom_id res chain seq x y z
N MET A 1 -2.03 -18.41 -17.23
CA MET A 1 -1.28 -17.15 -17.06
C MET A 1 0.00 -17.47 -16.30
N ALA A 2 1.17 -17.47 -16.96
CA ALA A 2 2.40 -18.02 -16.37
C ALA A 2 3.11 -17.13 -15.33
N HIS A 3 2.60 -15.93 -15.03
CA HIS A 3 3.27 -14.92 -14.20
C HIS A 3 2.32 -14.11 -13.31
N PHE A 4 1.13 -14.65 -13.02
CA PHE A 4 0.13 -13.88 -12.29
C PHE A 4 0.60 -13.55 -10.86
N ASP A 5 1.37 -14.43 -10.24
CA ASP A 5 2.04 -14.23 -8.95
C ASP A 5 2.97 -13.00 -8.95
N LEU A 6 3.86 -12.90 -9.93
CA LEU A 6 4.77 -11.77 -10.08
C LEU A 6 4.03 -10.46 -10.36
N PHE A 7 3.02 -10.51 -11.24
CA PHE A 7 2.18 -9.35 -11.53
C PHE A 7 1.40 -8.89 -10.30
N ALA A 8 0.73 -9.83 -9.61
CA ALA A 8 -0.04 -9.54 -8.42
C ALA A 8 0.84 -8.93 -7.33
N ALA A 9 2.02 -9.51 -7.08
CA ALA A 9 2.99 -8.94 -6.16
C ALA A 9 3.41 -7.52 -6.58
N GLN A 10 3.80 -7.31 -7.84
CA GLN A 10 4.18 -5.98 -8.33
C GLN A 10 3.06 -4.94 -8.14
N ALA A 11 1.81 -5.33 -8.37
CA ALA A 11 0.65 -4.46 -8.19
C ALA A 11 0.44 -4.06 -6.72
N MET A 12 0.84 -4.90 -5.74
CA MET A 12 0.72 -4.56 -4.32
C MET A 12 1.51 -3.31 -3.92
N LEU A 13 2.59 -2.98 -4.63
CA LEU A 13 3.33 -1.73 -4.40
C LEU A 13 2.43 -0.51 -4.62
N TYR A 14 1.71 -0.49 -5.74
CA TYR A 14 0.77 0.59 -6.07
C TYR A 14 -0.36 0.65 -5.06
N PHE A 15 -0.97 -0.50 -4.73
CA PHE A 15 -2.09 -0.54 -3.79
C PHE A 15 -1.67 -0.12 -2.37
N ALA A 16 -0.47 -0.48 -1.92
CA ALA A 16 0.06 -0.04 -0.64
C ALA A 16 0.25 1.49 -0.63
N ALA A 17 0.90 2.02 -1.67
CA ALA A 17 1.16 3.45 -1.80
C ALA A 17 -0.14 4.28 -1.83
N VAL A 18 -1.10 3.90 -2.69
CA VAL A 18 -2.35 4.66 -2.84
C VAL A 18 -3.22 4.56 -1.59
N SER A 19 -3.36 3.37 -1.00
CA SER A 19 -4.20 3.19 0.19
C SER A 19 -3.64 3.98 1.36
N PHE A 20 -2.32 3.91 1.57
CA PHE A 20 -1.65 4.66 2.63
C PHE A 20 -1.79 6.17 2.45
N ALA A 21 -1.55 6.68 1.24
CA ALA A 21 -1.67 8.10 0.94
C ALA A 21 -3.11 8.59 1.16
N GLU A 22 -4.11 7.91 0.59
CA GLU A 22 -5.53 8.26 0.73
C GLU A 22 -5.98 8.27 2.19
N ALA A 23 -5.65 7.22 2.96
CA ALA A 23 -6.03 7.16 4.36
C ALA A 23 -5.35 8.25 5.19
N SER A 24 -4.04 8.46 4.98
CA SER A 24 -3.28 9.50 5.69
C SER A 24 -3.86 10.89 5.44
N GLN A 25 -4.21 11.21 4.18
CA GLN A 25 -4.77 12.50 3.80
C GLN A 25 -6.17 12.73 4.40
N ARG A 26 -7.03 11.71 4.38
CA ARG A 26 -8.39 11.82 4.94
C ARG A 26 -8.41 11.88 6.47
N LEU A 27 -7.45 11.23 7.13
CA LEU A 27 -7.38 11.16 8.60
C LEU A 27 -6.62 12.33 9.21
N LYS A 28 -5.71 12.96 8.46
CA LYS A 28 -4.94 14.13 8.89
C LYS A 28 -5.08 15.25 7.86
N PRO A 29 -6.29 15.81 7.66
CA PRO A 29 -6.50 16.86 6.68
C PRO A 29 -5.66 18.09 7.02
N SER A 30 -4.88 18.55 6.06
CA SER A 30 -4.12 19.79 6.09
C SER A 30 -4.18 20.46 4.72
N ASP A 31 -4.15 21.79 4.69
CA ASP A 31 -4.29 22.58 3.46
C ASP A 31 -3.15 22.35 2.46
N ASP A 32 -2.04 21.76 2.91
CA ASP A 32 -0.89 21.42 2.07
C ASP A 32 -1.00 20.05 1.37
N ILE A 33 -2.02 19.24 1.67
CA ILE A 33 -2.17 17.87 1.12
C ILE A 33 -2.12 17.83 -0.40
N ALA A 34 -2.75 18.80 -1.07
CA ALA A 34 -2.78 18.87 -2.53
C ALA A 34 -1.38 19.01 -3.16
N TRP A 35 -0.39 19.44 -2.37
CA TRP A 35 0.99 19.68 -2.79
C TRP A 35 1.96 18.58 -2.38
N ASN A 36 1.51 17.58 -1.61
CA ASN A 36 2.33 16.44 -1.18
C ASN A 36 2.57 15.41 -2.29
N GLY A 37 1.98 15.62 -3.47
CA GLY A 37 2.18 14.79 -4.65
C GLY A 37 1.44 13.45 -4.60
N PHE A 38 1.70 12.62 -5.61
CA PHE A 38 0.96 11.36 -5.85
C PHE A 38 1.74 10.15 -5.32
N LEU A 39 1.02 9.14 -4.81
CA LEU A 39 1.55 7.85 -4.32
C LEU A 39 2.64 7.97 -3.25
N GLY A 40 2.62 9.04 -2.44
CA GLY A 40 3.62 9.24 -1.39
C GLY A 40 5.00 9.54 -1.95
N VAL A 41 5.10 10.32 -3.04
CA VAL A 41 6.38 10.83 -3.53
C VAL A 41 7.17 11.49 -2.38
N GLY A 42 8.44 11.13 -2.23
CA GLY A 42 9.28 11.57 -1.11
C GLY A 42 9.15 10.70 0.14
N ASP A 43 8.29 9.68 0.13
CA ASP A 43 8.25 8.68 1.19
C ASP A 43 9.47 7.77 1.08
N SER A 44 10.38 7.90 2.06
CA SER A 44 11.62 7.11 2.13
C SER A 44 11.44 5.59 2.04
N VAL A 45 10.26 5.05 2.37
CA VAL A 45 9.95 3.62 2.24
C VAL A 45 9.53 3.29 0.82
N LEU A 46 8.70 4.11 0.17
CA LEU A 46 8.09 3.81 -1.14
C LEU A 46 8.97 4.19 -2.32
N ASP A 47 9.70 5.31 -2.20
CA ASP A 47 10.52 5.89 -3.27
C ASP A 47 11.45 4.87 -3.97
N PRO A 48 12.25 4.05 -3.26
CA PRO A 48 13.15 3.10 -3.92
C PRO A 48 12.43 1.90 -4.53
N LEU A 49 11.24 1.53 -4.03
CA LEU A 49 10.62 0.23 -4.29
C LEU A 49 10.27 0.01 -5.76
N ALA A 50 9.81 1.04 -6.47
CA ALA A 50 9.46 0.93 -7.88
C ALA A 50 10.68 0.53 -8.72
N GLY A 51 11.83 1.15 -8.48
CA GLY A 51 13.08 0.84 -9.19
C GLY A 51 13.65 -0.52 -8.80
N GLU A 52 13.70 -0.81 -7.50
CA GLU A 52 14.26 -2.06 -6.97
C GLU A 52 13.43 -3.28 -7.38
N SER A 53 12.10 -3.20 -7.27
CA SER A 53 11.21 -4.28 -7.68
C SER A 53 11.30 -4.56 -9.18
N LEU A 54 11.37 -3.52 -10.01
CA LEU A 54 11.52 -3.66 -11.46
C LEU A 54 12.87 -4.31 -11.83
N ALA A 55 13.96 -3.92 -11.16
CA ALA A 55 15.27 -4.53 -11.36
C ALA A 55 15.26 -6.03 -11.02
N ARG A 56 14.64 -6.40 -9.88
CA ARG A 56 14.47 -7.80 -9.47
C ARG A 56 13.59 -8.57 -10.45
N LEU A 57 12.45 -8.00 -10.86
CA LEU A 57 11.54 -8.63 -11.80
C LEU A 57 12.25 -8.95 -13.12
N ARG A 58 13.04 -8.00 -13.65
CA ARG A 58 13.86 -8.21 -14.87
C ARG A 58 14.91 -9.31 -14.70
N ALA A 59 15.51 -9.45 -13.51
CA ALA A 59 16.47 -10.51 -13.22
C ALA A 59 15.83 -11.91 -13.19
N ILE A 60 14.56 -11.99 -12.80
CA ILE A 60 13.76 -13.23 -12.80
C ILE A 60 13.28 -13.54 -14.23
N THR A 61 12.76 -12.52 -14.94
CA THR A 61 12.20 -12.64 -16.28
C THR A 61 13.22 -12.22 -17.35
N LYS A 62 14.41 -12.85 -17.36
CA LYS A 62 15.55 -12.48 -18.20
C LYS A 62 15.23 -12.39 -19.69
N SER A 63 14.27 -13.17 -20.16
CA SER A 63 13.74 -13.16 -21.53
C SER A 63 12.22 -13.40 -21.53
N ARG A 64 11.52 -13.10 -22.64
CA ARG A 64 10.06 -13.27 -22.75
C ARG A 64 9.58 -14.72 -22.53
N SER A 65 10.48 -15.69 -22.65
CA SER A 65 10.20 -17.12 -22.52
C SER A 65 10.58 -17.68 -21.14
N GLU A 66 11.34 -16.92 -20.34
CA GLU A 66 11.83 -17.34 -19.03
C GLU A 66 10.95 -16.81 -17.91
N THR A 67 10.45 -17.74 -17.09
CA THR A 67 9.51 -17.44 -16.01
C THR A 67 10.14 -17.40 -14.63
N GLY A 68 11.47 -17.54 -14.56
CA GLY A 68 12.21 -17.76 -13.32
C GLY A 68 11.88 -19.10 -12.67
N SER A 69 12.68 -19.51 -11.68
CA SER A 69 12.33 -20.68 -10.86
C SER A 69 11.11 -20.36 -9.98
N SER A 70 10.42 -21.39 -9.47
CA SER A 70 9.35 -21.19 -8.48
C SER A 70 9.87 -20.49 -7.23
N ASP A 71 11.09 -20.80 -6.83
CA ASP A 71 11.73 -20.24 -5.65
C ASP A 71 12.03 -18.76 -5.84
N ASP A 72 12.50 -18.35 -7.03
CA ASP A 72 12.74 -16.94 -7.35
C ASP A 72 11.44 -16.13 -7.30
N ARG A 73 10.35 -16.68 -7.84
CA ARG A 73 9.04 -16.02 -7.83
C ARG A 73 8.48 -15.89 -6.41
N GLN A 74 8.58 -16.95 -5.60
CA GLN A 74 8.16 -16.91 -4.21
C GLN A 74 8.99 -15.90 -3.40
N ALA A 75 10.31 -15.90 -3.59
CA ALA A 75 11.21 -14.95 -2.94
C ALA A 75 10.87 -13.50 -3.32
N PHE A 76 10.47 -13.26 -4.57
CA PHE A 76 9.99 -11.96 -5.02
C PHE A 76 8.69 -11.56 -4.31
N VAL A 77 7.66 -12.42 -4.31
CA VAL A 77 6.37 -12.20 -3.64
C VAL A 77 6.58 -11.86 -2.17
N ASP A 78 7.37 -12.68 -1.45
CA ASP A 78 7.65 -12.47 -0.04
C ASP A 78 8.43 -11.16 0.20
N SER A 79 9.32 -10.81 -0.73
CA SER A 79 10.08 -9.56 -0.63
C SER A 79 9.20 -8.33 -0.79
N ILE A 80 8.21 -8.37 -1.68
CA ILE A 80 7.24 -7.28 -1.81
C ILE A 80 6.41 -7.15 -0.54
N GLY A 81 5.91 -8.26 0.02
CA GLY A 81 5.15 -8.23 1.27
C GLY A 81 5.92 -7.58 2.41
N ARG A 82 7.20 -7.92 2.58
CA ARG A 82 8.09 -7.27 3.56
C ARG A 82 8.33 -5.79 3.27
N ALA A 83 8.53 -5.43 2.00
CA ALA A 83 8.83 -4.07 1.59
C ALA A 83 7.65 -3.10 1.84
N ILE A 84 6.42 -3.55 1.59
CA ILE A 84 5.23 -2.71 1.78
C ILE A 84 4.74 -2.70 3.23
N ALA A 85 5.18 -3.62 4.08
CA ALA A 85 4.67 -3.76 5.46
C ALA A 85 4.59 -2.44 6.24
N PRO A 86 5.56 -1.51 6.17
CA PRO A 86 5.49 -0.22 6.88
C PRO A 86 4.40 0.74 6.36
N ARG A 87 3.78 0.45 5.22
CA ARG A 87 2.69 1.23 4.59
C ARG A 87 1.45 0.39 4.31
N ASN A 88 1.42 -0.86 4.77
CA ASN A 88 0.37 -1.80 4.43
C ASN A 88 -0.80 -1.73 5.42
N ILE A 89 -1.60 -0.68 5.31
CA ILE A 89 -2.79 -0.48 6.15
C ILE A 89 -4.00 -1.32 5.71
N ALA A 90 -3.95 -1.92 4.52
CA ALA A 90 -5.05 -2.67 3.92
C ALA A 90 -4.88 -4.20 4.02
N GLY A 91 -3.83 -4.67 4.72
CA GLY A 91 -3.55 -6.10 4.86
C GLY A 91 -3.19 -6.80 3.54
N LEU A 92 -2.55 -6.07 2.62
CA LEU A 92 -2.08 -6.52 1.31
C LEU A 92 -1.03 -7.64 1.42
N ALA A 93 -0.90 -8.42 0.35
CA ALA A 93 0.02 -9.55 0.24
C ALA A 93 -0.24 -10.69 1.24
N ASP A 94 -1.47 -10.79 1.77
CA ASP A 94 -1.95 -11.93 2.53
C ASP A 94 -2.51 -13.02 1.59
N PRO A 95 -1.84 -14.19 1.48
CA PRO A 95 -2.31 -15.26 0.60
C PRO A 95 -3.70 -15.80 0.99
N ALA A 96 -4.08 -15.74 2.27
CA ALA A 96 -5.38 -16.22 2.74
C ALA A 96 -6.55 -15.39 2.21
N ARG A 97 -6.28 -14.15 1.78
CA ARG A 97 -7.29 -13.22 1.24
C ARG A 97 -7.55 -13.41 -0.26
N GLY A 98 -6.74 -14.19 -0.97
CA GLY A 98 -6.96 -14.46 -2.39
C GLY A 98 -7.04 -13.20 -3.27
N ASN A 99 -6.28 -12.15 -2.92
CA ASN A 99 -6.34 -10.81 -3.54
C ASN A 99 -7.67 -10.06 -3.40
N LEU A 100 -8.51 -10.44 -2.43
CA LEU A 100 -9.74 -9.74 -2.09
C LEU A 100 -9.56 -9.00 -0.76
N TYR A 101 -9.53 -7.68 -0.82
CA TYR A 101 -9.28 -6.81 0.34
C TYR A 101 -10.55 -6.00 0.63
N PRO A 102 -11.43 -6.47 1.54
CA PRO A 102 -12.61 -5.71 1.92
C PRO A 102 -12.20 -4.46 2.69
N VAL A 103 -13.12 -3.49 2.77
CA VAL A 103 -13.00 -2.41 3.74
C VAL A 103 -13.13 -3.02 5.13
N ASP A 104 -12.03 -3.02 5.87
CA ASP A 104 -11.91 -3.60 7.20
C ASP A 104 -11.38 -2.55 8.17
N PHE A 105 -12.30 -1.90 8.89
CA PHE A 105 -11.95 -0.85 9.83
C PHE A 105 -11.28 -1.40 11.10
N ASP A 106 -11.55 -2.65 11.47
CA ASP A 106 -10.91 -3.26 12.64
C ASP A 106 -9.43 -3.48 12.35
N ALA A 107 -9.10 -4.04 11.19
CA ALA A 107 -7.72 -4.15 10.72
C ALA A 107 -7.02 -2.78 10.62
N LEU A 108 -7.73 -1.74 10.16
CA LEU A 108 -7.19 -0.38 10.11
C LEU A 108 -6.90 0.17 11.52
N ILE A 109 -7.81 -0.04 12.48
CA ILE A 109 -7.65 0.38 13.89
C ILE A 109 -6.46 -0.34 14.52
N GLU A 110 -6.30 -1.63 14.27
CA GLU A 110 -5.14 -2.40 14.72
C GLU A 110 -3.84 -1.84 14.12
N GLY A 111 -3.86 -1.51 12.82
CA GLY A 111 -2.77 -0.92 12.06
C GLY A 111 -2.47 0.57 12.33
N HIS A 112 -3.14 1.21 13.30
CA HIS A 112 -3.03 2.64 13.62
C HIS A 112 -1.59 3.21 13.67
N ALA A 113 -0.64 2.43 14.19
CA ALA A 113 0.75 2.84 14.33
C ALA A 113 1.44 3.09 12.98
N LEU A 114 1.01 2.41 11.91
CA LEU A 114 1.50 2.64 10.54
C LEU A 114 1.18 4.06 10.06
N LEU A 115 0.05 4.61 10.50
CA LEU A 115 -0.36 5.99 10.22
C LEU A 115 0.26 7.01 11.17
N GLY A 116 1.11 6.57 12.12
CA GLY A 116 1.63 7.42 13.19
C GLY A 116 0.50 8.04 14.01
N MET A 117 -0.53 7.25 14.33
CA MET A 117 -1.68 7.65 15.14
C MET A 117 -1.78 6.75 16.36
N ASN A 118 -2.37 7.29 17.44
CA ASN A 118 -2.86 6.44 18.52
C ASN A 118 -4.23 5.85 18.16
N ARG A 119 -4.63 4.78 18.87
CA ARG A 119 -5.82 4.00 18.54
C ARG A 119 -7.10 4.83 18.67
N ASP A 120 -7.23 5.55 19.77
CA ASP A 120 -8.43 6.33 20.09
C ASP A 120 -8.65 7.47 19.09
N ARG A 121 -7.57 8.15 18.69
CA ARG A 121 -7.59 9.19 17.65
C ARG A 121 -8.00 8.65 16.29
N LEU A 122 -7.57 7.44 15.94
CA LEU A 122 -8.01 6.82 14.70
C LEU A 122 -9.51 6.50 14.74
N ILE A 123 -10.01 5.97 15.86
CA ILE A 123 -11.45 5.72 16.06
C ILE A 123 -12.27 7.00 15.92
N GLU A 124 -11.83 8.09 16.57
CA GLU A 124 -12.47 9.41 16.47
C GLU A 124 -12.50 9.92 15.01
N ALA A 125 -11.47 9.61 14.22
CA ALA A 125 -11.32 10.08 12.84
C ALA A 125 -12.00 9.18 11.79
N LEU A 126 -12.44 7.95 12.12
CA LEU A 126 -13.10 7.03 11.17
C LEU A 126 -14.23 7.65 10.34
N PRO A 127 -15.08 8.55 10.87
CA PRO A 127 -16.10 9.22 10.07
C PRO A 127 -15.57 9.97 8.84
N SER A 128 -14.34 10.50 8.88
CA SER A 128 -13.75 11.24 7.75
C SER A 128 -13.46 10.32 6.55
N LEU A 129 -13.13 9.05 6.78
CA LEU A 129 -12.92 8.06 5.72
C LEU A 129 -14.20 7.78 4.93
N ARG A 130 -15.38 8.02 5.54
CA ARG A 130 -16.70 7.83 4.95
C ARG A 130 -17.23 9.09 4.27
N GLY A 131 -16.43 10.16 4.18
CA GLY A 131 -16.89 11.44 3.66
C GLY A 131 -17.95 12.11 4.54
N MET A 132 -18.02 11.73 5.82
CA MET A 132 -18.97 12.31 6.78
C MET A 132 -18.36 13.49 7.55
N THR A 133 -17.28 14.08 7.03
CA THR A 133 -16.69 15.30 7.58
C THR A 133 -17.66 16.48 7.37
N PRO A 134 -17.81 17.38 8.36
CA PRO A 134 -18.61 18.58 8.20
C PRO A 134 -18.15 19.37 6.97
N GLN A 135 -19.09 19.96 6.23
CA GLN A 135 -18.74 20.84 5.11
C GLN A 135 -17.85 21.99 5.61
N PRO A 136 -16.69 22.25 4.97
CA PRO A 136 -15.88 23.41 5.32
C PRO A 136 -16.70 24.67 5.08
N SER A 137 -16.78 25.56 6.09
CA SER A 137 -17.38 26.88 5.90
C SER A 137 -16.36 27.77 5.20
N PHE A 138 -16.61 28.06 3.93
CA PHE A 138 -15.86 29.11 3.22
C PHE A 138 -16.48 30.46 3.63
N ALA A 139 -15.77 31.20 4.47
CA ALA A 139 -16.08 32.59 4.83
C ALA A 139 -15.47 33.55 3.81
#